data_AF-A0A1V1P9N5-F1
#
_entry.id   AF-A0A1V1P9N5-F1
#
_cell.length_a   1.000
_cell.length_b   1.000
_cell.length_c   1.000
_cell.angle_alpha   90.00
_cell.angle_beta   90.00
_cell.angle_gamma   90.00
#
_symmetry.space_group_name_H-M   'P 1'
#
loop_
_entity.id
_entity.type
_entity.pdbx_description
1 polymer ?
#
loop_
_entity_poly.entity_id
_entity_poly.type
_entity_poly.pdbx_seq_one_letter_code
_entity_poly.pdbx_strand_id
1 'polypeptide(L)'
;MKKIKKTPGPNSLTNYEKEYPGANWSDFKNFNAGEDYQCIRNQVLKDQGGLCAYCETKIINLPPHKQRVEHFHAKSDRVTSNKNWALDWNNIFGVCIGGDDSDKKLHPLPENLSCDSHKNHLVNKKQLPEACEKFLVNPLTMIATPCLFDFHKATGELRPNIKTQKHASKENDYEVSEELLKQSIDILNLNCDRLKQQRLLILKKI
;
A
#
# COMPACT_ATOMS: atom_id res chain seq x y z
N MET A 1 2.38 9.25 -0.21
CA MET A 1 2.01 8.19 -1.17
C MET A 1 2.13 8.74 -2.58
N LYS A 2 2.63 7.94 -3.52
CA LYS A 2 2.77 8.31 -4.94
C LYS A 2 1.81 7.51 -5.80
N LYS A 3 1.31 8.11 -6.89
CA LYS A 3 0.54 7.39 -7.90
C LYS A 3 1.40 6.26 -8.49
N ILE A 4 0.88 5.04 -8.42
CA ILE A 4 1.50 3.85 -9.01
C ILE A 4 1.07 3.75 -10.47
N LYS A 5 2.04 3.48 -11.35
CA LYS A 5 1.80 3.13 -12.74
C LYS A 5 2.15 1.66 -12.93
N LYS A 6 1.11 0.82 -13.02
CA LYS A 6 1.28 -0.61 -13.25
C LYS A 6 1.76 -0.87 -14.67
N THR A 7 2.69 -1.81 -14.82
CA THR A 7 2.98 -2.40 -16.13
C THR A 7 1.72 -3.11 -16.62
N PRO A 8 1.22 -2.82 -17.83
CA PRO A 8 0.04 -3.50 -18.36
C PRO A 8 0.33 -4.99 -18.58
N GLY A 9 -0.72 -5.81 -18.49
CA GLY A 9 -0.61 -7.25 -18.76
C GLY A 9 -0.30 -7.54 -20.24
N PRO A 10 -0.04 -8.82 -20.58
CA PRO A 10 -0.12 -9.98 -19.69
C PRO A 10 1.11 -10.14 -18.77
N ASN A 11 0.89 -10.72 -17.59
CA ASN A 11 1.91 -11.17 -16.64
C ASN A 11 1.50 -12.55 -16.06
N SER A 12 2.36 -13.16 -15.23
CA SER A 12 2.08 -14.49 -14.66
C SER A 12 0.80 -14.53 -13.83
N LEU A 13 0.45 -13.46 -13.12
CA LEU A 13 -0.80 -13.41 -12.36
C LEU A 13 -2.04 -13.33 -13.26
N THR A 14 -2.05 -12.47 -14.30
CA THR A 14 -3.19 -12.39 -15.22
C THR A 14 -3.35 -13.67 -16.05
N ASN A 15 -2.25 -14.34 -16.37
CA ASN A 15 -2.29 -15.64 -17.05
C ASN A 15 -2.86 -16.72 -16.11
N TYR A 16 -2.40 -16.74 -14.86
CA TYR A 16 -2.91 -17.65 -13.84
C TYR A 16 -4.39 -17.43 -13.52
N GLU A 17 -4.84 -16.17 -13.38
CA GLU A 17 -6.25 -15.83 -13.19
C GLU A 17 -7.13 -16.37 -14.33
N LYS A 18 -6.65 -16.27 -15.58
CA LYS A 18 -7.36 -16.77 -16.76
C LYS A 18 -7.50 -18.30 -16.77
N GLU A 19 -6.45 -19.01 -16.35
CA GLU A 19 -6.42 -20.48 -16.33
C GLU A 19 -7.14 -21.06 -15.09
N TYR A 20 -7.02 -20.39 -13.95
CA TYR A 20 -7.56 -20.82 -12.66
C TYR A 20 -8.43 -19.73 -12.00
N PRO A 21 -9.57 -19.35 -12.61
CA PRO A 21 -10.37 -18.20 -12.15
C PRO A 21 -10.93 -18.36 -10.73
N GLY A 22 -11.10 -19.60 -10.25
CA GLY A 22 -11.57 -19.91 -8.89
C GLY A 22 -10.47 -20.02 -7.83
N ALA A 23 -9.19 -19.99 -8.22
CA ALA A 23 -8.08 -20.20 -7.30
C ALA A 23 -7.96 -19.06 -6.26
N ASN A 24 -7.39 -19.39 -5.11
CA ASN A 24 -7.09 -18.44 -4.06
C ASN A 24 -5.62 -17.97 -4.15
N TRP A 25 -5.28 -16.92 -3.39
CA TRP A 25 -3.93 -16.36 -3.39
C TRP A 25 -2.83 -17.35 -2.95
N SER A 26 -3.16 -18.28 -2.04
CA SER A 26 -2.22 -19.31 -1.59
C SER A 26 -1.90 -20.29 -2.71
N ASP A 27 -2.88 -20.65 -3.53
CA ASP A 27 -2.69 -21.53 -4.69
C ASP A 27 -1.69 -20.88 -5.67
N PHE A 28 -1.91 -19.60 -6.01
CA PHE A 28 -0.99 -18.84 -6.87
C PHE A 28 0.42 -18.74 -6.29
N LYS A 29 0.55 -18.44 -4.98
CA LYS A 29 1.87 -18.32 -4.33
C LYS A 29 2.71 -19.60 -4.40
N ASN A 30 2.06 -20.76 -4.45
CA ASN A 30 2.71 -22.06 -4.48
C ASN A 30 2.84 -22.63 -5.90
N PHE A 31 2.16 -22.03 -6.88
CA PHE A 31 2.23 -22.43 -8.29
C PHE A 31 3.65 -22.27 -8.83
N ASN A 32 4.08 -23.18 -9.71
CA ASN A 32 5.43 -23.22 -10.27
C ASN A 32 6.54 -23.08 -9.20
N ALA A 33 6.40 -23.81 -8.08
CA ALA A 33 7.31 -23.72 -6.94
C ALA A 33 7.52 -22.28 -6.38
N GLY A 34 6.56 -21.39 -6.61
CA GLY A 34 6.56 -19.99 -6.20
C GLY A 34 7.33 -19.03 -7.12
N GLU A 35 7.84 -19.48 -8.26
CA GLU A 35 8.56 -18.63 -9.22
C GLU A 35 7.67 -17.51 -9.78
N ASP A 36 6.42 -17.83 -10.12
CA ASP A 36 5.44 -16.87 -10.64
C ASP A 36 5.15 -15.75 -9.63
N TYR A 37 5.04 -16.09 -8.35
CA TYR A 37 4.87 -15.12 -7.26
C TYR A 37 6.11 -14.23 -7.10
N GLN A 38 7.32 -14.80 -7.19
CA GLN A 38 8.55 -14.01 -7.13
C GLN A 38 8.63 -13.02 -8.30
N CYS A 39 8.28 -13.47 -9.51
CA CYS A 39 8.20 -12.62 -10.70
C CYS A 39 7.23 -11.45 -10.49
N ILE A 40 6.03 -11.73 -9.98
CA ILE A 40 5.01 -10.71 -9.70
C ILE A 40 5.45 -9.74 -8.63
N ARG A 41 6.01 -10.22 -7.51
CA ARG A 41 6.55 -9.34 -6.47
C ARG A 41 7.61 -8.40 -7.04
N ASN A 42 8.54 -8.92 -7.84
CA ASN A 42 9.60 -8.11 -8.45
C ASN A 42 9.02 -7.06 -9.42
N GLN A 43 8.03 -7.43 -10.23
CA GLN A 43 7.37 -6.51 -11.15
C GLN A 43 6.63 -5.40 -10.40
N VAL A 44 5.89 -5.72 -9.34
CA VAL A 44 5.20 -4.73 -8.51
C VAL A 44 6.19 -3.74 -7.88
N LEU A 45 7.31 -4.24 -7.36
CA LEU A 45 8.35 -3.36 -6.81
C LEU A 45 8.98 -2.47 -7.87
N LYS A 46 9.19 -2.98 -9.09
CA LYS A 46 9.68 -2.19 -10.22
C LYS A 46 8.71 -1.07 -10.60
N ASP A 47 7.42 -1.38 -10.73
CA ASP A 47 6.35 -0.41 -11.03
C ASP A 47 6.26 0.71 -9.97
N GLN A 48 6.67 0.43 -8.74
CA GLN A 48 6.69 1.36 -7.61
C GLN A 48 8.04 2.07 -7.40
N GLY A 49 9.01 1.91 -8.31
CA GLY A 49 10.35 2.47 -8.14
C GLY A 49 11.11 1.92 -6.93
N GLY A 50 10.76 0.71 -6.49
CA GLY A 50 11.38 0.01 -5.37
C GLY A 50 10.95 0.50 -3.98
N LEU A 51 9.87 1.28 -3.89
CA LEU A 51 9.34 1.83 -2.65
C LEU A 51 8.12 1.03 -2.17
N CYS A 52 7.87 1.03 -0.87
CA CYS A 52 6.58 0.62 -0.31
C CYS A 52 5.48 1.56 -0.85
N ALA A 53 4.37 0.98 -1.30
CA ALA A 53 3.24 1.72 -1.86
C ALA A 53 2.66 2.81 -0.94
N TYR A 54 2.83 2.64 0.39
CA TYR A 54 2.25 3.50 1.41
C TYR A 54 3.25 4.45 2.06
N CYS A 55 4.19 3.93 2.85
CA CYS A 55 5.14 4.79 3.58
C CYS A 55 6.29 5.32 2.73
N GLU A 56 6.42 4.84 1.48
CA GLU A 56 7.50 5.19 0.54
C GLU A 56 8.92 4.91 1.04
N THR A 57 9.08 4.09 2.08
CA THR A 57 10.39 3.54 2.44
C THR A 57 10.89 2.64 1.30
N LYS A 58 12.18 2.75 0.97
CA LYS A 58 12.82 1.88 -0.04
C LYS A 58 12.88 0.44 0.46
N ILE A 59 12.31 -0.49 -0.30
CA ILE A 59 12.23 -1.92 0.07
C ILE A 59 12.87 -2.87 -0.95
N ILE A 60 13.18 -2.40 -2.18
CA ILE A 60 13.74 -3.25 -3.25
C ILE A 60 15.05 -3.95 -2.88
N ASN A 61 15.87 -3.33 -2.02
CA ASN A 61 17.17 -3.89 -1.58
C ASN A 61 17.06 -4.71 -0.29
N LEU A 62 15.87 -4.86 0.27
CA LEU A 62 15.68 -5.67 1.48
C LEU A 62 15.55 -7.15 1.12
N PRO A 63 15.86 -8.07 2.05
CA PRO A 63 15.61 -9.49 1.87
C PRO A 63 14.13 -9.78 1.52
N PRO A 64 13.84 -10.84 0.74
CA PRO A 64 12.49 -11.25 0.35
C PRO A 64 11.44 -11.27 1.47
N HIS A 65 11.82 -11.68 2.69
CA HIS A 65 10.90 -11.75 3.84
C HIS A 65 10.53 -10.38 4.44
N LYS A 66 11.22 -9.31 4.02
CA LYS A 66 10.92 -7.91 4.36
C LYS A 66 10.07 -7.20 3.31
N GLN A 67 9.66 -7.92 2.27
CA GLN A 67 8.82 -7.42 1.17
C GLN A 67 7.53 -8.23 1.13
N ARG A 68 6.38 -7.56 1.15
CA ARG A 68 5.06 -8.20 1.04
C ARG A 68 4.34 -7.73 -0.21
N VAL A 69 3.45 -8.59 -0.70
CA VAL A 69 2.42 -8.23 -1.66
C VAL A 69 1.11 -8.13 -0.89
N GLU A 70 0.55 -6.92 -0.85
CA GLU A 70 -0.71 -6.61 -0.18
C GLU A 70 -1.83 -6.48 -1.20
N HIS A 71 -3.03 -6.90 -0.82
CA HIS A 71 -4.27 -6.62 -1.55
C HIS A 71 -4.94 -5.36 -0.99
N PHE A 72 -5.33 -4.44 -1.88
CA PHE A 72 -6.06 -3.24 -1.49
C PHE A 72 -7.49 -3.55 -1.07
N HIS A 73 -8.22 -4.18 -1.99
CA HIS A 73 -9.52 -4.80 -1.78
C HIS A 73 -9.36 -6.20 -1.21
N ALA A 74 -10.22 -6.59 -0.27
CA ALA A 74 -10.11 -7.86 0.44
C ALA A 74 -10.14 -9.07 -0.50
N LYS A 75 -9.15 -9.96 -0.37
CA LYS A 75 -9.06 -11.23 -1.13
C LYS A 75 -10.25 -12.19 -0.90
N SER A 76 -10.95 -12.02 0.23
CA SER A 76 -12.13 -12.78 0.65
C SER A 76 -13.39 -12.40 -0.13
N ASP A 77 -13.41 -11.23 -0.76
CA ASP A 77 -14.58 -10.79 -1.51
C ASP A 77 -14.75 -11.64 -2.79
N ARG A 78 -15.87 -12.37 -2.80
CA ARG A 78 -16.38 -13.19 -3.90
C ARG A 78 -17.80 -12.78 -4.31
N VAL A 79 -18.28 -11.63 -3.84
CA VAL A 79 -19.68 -11.18 -4.02
C VAL A 79 -20.01 -11.04 -5.51
N THR A 80 -19.04 -10.61 -6.32
CA THR A 80 -19.19 -10.54 -7.77
C THR A 80 -18.64 -11.82 -8.41
N SER A 81 -19.51 -12.68 -8.95
CA SER A 81 -19.15 -14.00 -9.51
C SER A 81 -18.04 -13.96 -10.58
N ASN A 82 -17.84 -12.80 -11.22
CA ASN A 82 -16.91 -12.63 -12.33
C ASN A 82 -15.61 -11.91 -11.92
N LYS A 83 -15.38 -11.64 -10.63
CA LYS A 83 -14.18 -10.91 -10.16
C LYS A 83 -13.47 -11.66 -9.06
N ASN A 84 -12.21 -12.03 -9.32
CA ASN A 84 -11.33 -12.63 -8.32
C ASN A 84 -10.36 -11.56 -7.77
N TRP A 85 -10.76 -10.86 -6.71
CA TRP A 85 -9.91 -9.84 -6.07
C TRP A 85 -8.57 -10.37 -5.56
N ALA A 86 -8.50 -11.66 -5.23
CA ALA A 86 -7.25 -12.31 -4.81
C ALA A 86 -6.24 -12.41 -5.95
N LEU A 87 -6.69 -12.48 -7.21
CA LEU A 87 -5.85 -12.65 -8.39
C LEU A 87 -5.83 -11.41 -9.32
N ASP A 88 -6.46 -10.32 -8.92
CA ASP A 88 -6.48 -9.09 -9.72
C ASP A 88 -5.13 -8.35 -9.66
N TRP A 89 -4.49 -8.20 -10.81
CA TRP A 89 -3.23 -7.45 -10.97
C TRP A 89 -3.31 -6.00 -10.48
N ASN A 90 -4.45 -5.35 -10.66
CA ASN A 90 -4.70 -3.99 -10.21
C ASN A 90 -5.11 -3.91 -8.74
N ASN A 91 -5.23 -5.05 -8.05
CA ASN A 91 -5.54 -5.07 -6.63
C ASN A 91 -4.31 -5.28 -5.73
N ILE A 92 -3.13 -5.55 -6.30
CA ILE A 92 -1.94 -5.91 -5.53
C ILE A 92 -0.85 -4.83 -5.50
N PHE A 93 -0.21 -4.63 -4.34
CA PHE A 93 0.85 -3.63 -4.13
C PHE A 93 2.04 -4.18 -3.35
N GLY A 94 3.21 -3.61 -3.60
CA GLY A 94 4.46 -3.96 -2.92
C GLY A 94 4.61 -3.13 -1.67
N VAL A 95 4.69 -3.76 -0.51
CA VAL A 95 4.72 -3.05 0.76
C VAL A 95 5.79 -3.58 1.71
N CYS A 96 6.16 -2.74 2.68
CA CYS A 96 7.06 -3.14 3.75
C CYS A 96 6.32 -4.02 4.77
N ILE A 97 7.06 -4.60 5.72
CA ILE A 97 6.47 -5.39 6.82
C ILE A 97 6.01 -4.54 8.01
N GLY A 98 5.80 -3.23 7.80
CA GLY A 98 5.15 -2.36 8.77
C GLY A 98 5.89 -2.16 10.09
N GLY A 99 7.19 -2.45 10.18
CA GLY A 99 7.97 -2.29 11.41
C GLY A 99 7.74 -3.39 12.45
N ASP A 100 7.09 -4.49 12.08
CA ASP A 100 6.85 -5.67 12.94
C ASP A 100 8.16 -6.24 13.52
N ASP A 101 9.25 -6.12 12.78
CA ASP A 101 10.59 -6.59 13.14
C ASP A 101 11.49 -5.57 13.82
N SER A 102 11.03 -4.33 14.04
CA SER A 102 11.90 -3.30 14.61
C SER A 102 12.23 -3.57 16.09
N ASP A 103 13.26 -2.90 16.60
CA ASP A 103 13.57 -2.93 18.04
C ASP A 103 12.37 -2.45 18.86
N LYS A 104 11.72 -3.38 19.56
CA LYS A 104 10.51 -3.14 20.34
C LYS A 104 10.75 -2.29 21.59
N LYS A 105 12.00 -2.14 22.04
CA LYS A 105 12.35 -1.21 23.12
C LYS A 105 12.32 0.23 22.63
N LEU A 106 12.80 0.46 21.41
CA LEU A 106 12.81 1.79 20.79
C LEU A 106 11.46 2.14 20.16
N HIS A 107 10.79 1.15 19.58
CA HIS A 107 9.54 1.29 18.85
C HIS A 107 8.55 0.19 19.26
N PRO A 108 7.80 0.40 20.36
CA PRO A 108 6.83 -0.58 20.87
C PRO A 108 5.74 -0.94 19.86
N LEU A 109 5.21 -2.15 19.99
CA LEU A 109 4.03 -2.61 19.28
C LEU A 109 2.81 -2.56 20.22
N PRO A 110 1.61 -2.20 19.71
CA PRO A 110 1.27 -2.03 18.30
C PRO A 110 1.56 -0.63 17.72
N GLU A 111 2.02 0.33 18.50
CA GLU A 111 2.14 1.75 18.13
C GLU A 111 3.07 1.99 16.92
N ASN A 112 4.03 1.09 16.68
CA ASN A 112 4.93 1.16 15.55
C ASN A 112 4.46 0.40 14.29
N LEU A 113 3.41 -0.42 14.40
CA LEU A 113 2.83 -1.06 13.22
C LEU A 113 2.42 0.03 12.24
N SER A 114 2.81 -0.13 10.97
CA SER A 114 2.45 0.79 9.89
C SER A 114 2.05 0.04 8.63
N CYS A 115 1.58 0.77 7.62
CA CYS A 115 1.21 0.23 6.31
C CYS A 115 0.19 -0.92 6.42
N ASP A 116 0.32 -1.96 5.59
CA ASP A 116 -0.43 -3.22 5.66
C ASP A 116 -0.58 -3.79 7.07
N SER A 117 0.49 -3.73 7.88
CA SER A 117 0.48 -4.39 9.19
C SER A 117 -0.42 -3.65 10.20
N HIS A 118 -0.46 -2.31 10.13
CA HIS A 118 -1.41 -1.53 10.95
C HIS A 118 -2.84 -1.67 10.42
N LYS A 119 -3.02 -1.63 9.10
CA LYS A 119 -4.32 -1.86 8.46
C LYS A 119 -4.92 -3.19 8.94
N ASN A 120 -4.14 -4.27 8.84
CA ASN A 120 -4.55 -5.61 9.30
C ASN A 120 -4.79 -5.66 10.81
N HIS A 121 -4.01 -4.92 11.62
CA HIS A 121 -4.26 -4.80 13.06
C HIS A 121 -5.65 -4.20 13.35
N LEU A 122 -6.02 -3.11 12.68
CA LEU A 122 -7.32 -2.47 12.84
C LEU A 122 -8.48 -3.37 12.38
N VAL A 123 -8.32 -4.06 11.25
CA VAL A 123 -9.30 -5.05 10.76
C VAL A 123 -9.51 -6.17 11.78
N ASN A 124 -8.43 -6.75 12.30
CA ASN A 124 -8.50 -7.80 13.32
C ASN A 124 -9.15 -7.32 14.63
N LYS A 125 -9.01 -6.04 14.96
CA LYS A 125 -9.67 -5.39 16.11
C LYS A 125 -11.11 -4.95 15.82
N LYS A 126 -11.62 -5.18 14.60
CA LYS A 126 -12.94 -4.72 14.13
C LYS A 126 -13.11 -3.19 14.20
N GLN A 127 -11.99 -2.46 14.08
CA GLN A 127 -11.95 -0.99 14.05
C GLN A 127 -11.91 -0.44 12.61
N LEU A 128 -11.66 -1.31 11.63
CA LEU A 128 -11.73 -1.02 10.21
C LEU A 128 -12.47 -2.17 9.51
N PRO A 129 -13.43 -1.90 8.61
CA PRO A 129 -14.04 -2.96 7.80
C PRO A 129 -13.02 -3.56 6.83
N GLU A 130 -13.22 -4.81 6.42
CA GLU A 130 -12.37 -5.47 5.41
C GLU A 130 -12.38 -4.71 4.06
N ALA A 131 -13.55 -4.18 3.68
CA ALA A 131 -13.72 -3.27 2.55
C ALA A 131 -13.27 -1.85 2.96
N CYS A 132 -11.98 -1.57 2.81
CA CYS A 132 -11.35 -0.33 3.27
C CYS A 132 -11.26 0.77 2.21
N GLU A 133 -11.80 0.53 1.01
CA GLU A 133 -11.63 1.37 -0.18
C GLU A 133 -12.21 2.79 0.01
N LYS A 134 -13.18 2.93 0.91
CA LYS A 134 -13.81 4.22 1.25
C LYS A 134 -13.03 5.05 2.27
N PHE A 135 -12.06 4.45 2.94
CA PHE A 135 -11.31 5.06 4.05
C PHE A 135 -9.83 5.23 3.72
N LEU A 136 -9.37 4.68 2.60
CA LEU A 136 -7.98 4.63 2.21
C LEU A 136 -7.80 5.12 0.77
N VAL A 137 -6.86 6.03 0.55
CA VAL A 137 -6.47 6.45 -0.81
C VAL A 137 -5.85 5.27 -1.54
N ASN A 138 -6.42 4.94 -2.70
CA ASN A 138 -5.87 3.93 -3.59
C ASN A 138 -4.67 4.51 -4.39
N PRO A 139 -3.46 3.96 -4.24
CA PRO A 139 -2.29 4.45 -4.98
C PRO A 139 -2.40 4.35 -6.51
N LEU A 140 -3.31 3.57 -7.08
CA LEU A 140 -3.53 3.52 -8.54
C LEU A 140 -4.35 4.69 -9.06
N THR A 141 -5.39 5.08 -8.32
CA THR A 141 -6.34 6.08 -8.78
C THR A 141 -5.96 7.49 -8.35
N MET A 142 -5.16 7.64 -7.28
CA MET A 142 -4.72 8.96 -6.81
C MET A 142 -4.05 9.79 -7.92
N ILE A 143 -4.18 11.11 -7.85
CA ILE A 143 -3.49 12.02 -8.79
C ILE A 143 -1.98 12.03 -8.52
N ALA A 144 -1.19 12.23 -9.56
CA ALA A 144 0.28 12.32 -9.44
C ALA A 144 0.73 13.75 -9.09
N THR A 145 0.03 14.76 -9.61
CA THR A 145 0.31 16.18 -9.40
C THR A 145 -1.01 16.93 -9.26
N PRO A 146 -1.15 17.83 -8.27
CA PRO A 146 -0.18 18.14 -7.21
C PRO A 146 0.00 17.02 -6.17
N CYS A 147 1.11 17.05 -5.42
CA CYS A 147 1.36 16.10 -4.33
C CYS A 147 0.29 16.21 -3.24
N LEU A 148 -0.44 15.12 -2.97
CA LEU A 148 -1.54 15.08 -1.99
C LEU A 148 -1.09 15.16 -0.52
N PHE A 149 0.20 14.93 -0.25
CA PHE A 149 0.76 14.95 1.09
C PHE A 149 1.93 15.93 1.18
N ASP A 150 2.07 16.56 2.34
CA ASP A 150 3.18 17.44 2.70
C ASP A 150 3.85 16.95 4.00
N PHE A 151 5.02 17.50 4.33
CA PHE A 151 5.79 17.15 5.51
C PHE A 151 6.00 18.34 6.42
N HIS A 152 5.72 18.17 7.70
CA HIS A 152 6.16 19.12 8.71
C HIS A 152 7.67 18.96 8.97
N LYS A 153 8.47 19.87 8.40
CA LYS A 153 9.94 19.76 8.37
C LYS A 153 10.60 19.57 9.75
N ALA A 154 10.04 20.16 10.80
CA ALA A 154 10.60 20.08 12.15
C ALA A 154 10.31 18.75 12.87
N THR A 155 9.21 18.05 12.52
CA THR A 155 8.77 16.83 13.22
C THR A 155 8.80 15.57 12.34
N GLY A 156 8.92 15.71 11.02
CA GLY A 156 8.84 14.60 10.06
C GLY A 156 7.41 14.06 9.88
N GLU A 157 6.42 14.74 10.43
CA GLU A 157 5.01 14.38 10.33
C GLU A 157 4.51 14.57 8.89
N LEU A 158 3.85 13.54 8.37
CA LEU A 158 3.13 13.57 7.10
C LEU A 158 1.74 14.18 7.33
N ARG A 159 1.34 15.14 6.51
CA ARG A 159 0.04 15.82 6.60
C ARG A 159 -0.64 15.87 5.23
N PRO A 160 -1.97 15.98 5.16
CA PRO A 160 -2.66 16.32 3.92
C PRO A 160 -2.14 17.65 3.36
N ASN A 161 -1.95 17.73 2.04
CA ASN A 161 -1.63 18.98 1.38
C ASN A 161 -2.91 19.72 0.98
N ILE A 162 -3.35 20.64 1.85
CA ILE A 162 -4.61 21.40 1.73
C ILE A 162 -4.65 22.24 0.42
N LYS A 163 -3.49 22.59 -0.15
CA LYS A 163 -3.42 23.36 -1.41
C LYS A 163 -3.88 22.57 -2.64
N THR A 164 -4.05 21.26 -2.53
CA THR A 164 -4.47 20.39 -3.63
C THR A 164 -5.99 20.34 -3.87
N GLN A 165 -6.79 20.87 -2.93
CA GLN A 165 -8.26 20.80 -2.94
C GLN A 165 -8.94 21.44 -4.17
N LYS A 166 -8.30 22.41 -4.83
CA LYS A 166 -8.88 23.12 -5.99
C LYS A 166 -8.67 22.39 -7.33
N HIS A 167 -7.87 21.33 -7.38
CA HIS A 167 -7.50 20.65 -8.63
C HIS A 167 -8.23 19.33 -8.87
N ALA A 168 -8.86 18.75 -7.85
CA ALA A 168 -9.55 17.45 -7.95
C ALA A 168 -10.99 17.53 -8.49
N SER A 169 -11.48 18.72 -8.82
CA SER A 169 -12.91 18.99 -9.13
C SER A 169 -13.25 19.12 -10.62
N LYS A 170 -12.36 18.71 -11.53
CA LYS A 170 -12.67 18.70 -12.98
C LYS A 170 -12.62 17.28 -13.53
N GLU A 171 -13.83 16.75 -13.75
CA GLU A 171 -14.21 15.56 -14.54
C GLU A 171 -13.82 14.18 -13.96
N ASN A 172 -14.82 13.51 -13.38
CA ASN A 172 -14.91 12.07 -13.11
C ASN A 172 -13.84 11.39 -12.22
N ASP A 173 -12.94 12.13 -11.60
CA ASP A 173 -12.01 11.58 -10.61
C ASP A 173 -12.62 11.61 -9.20
N TYR A 174 -12.41 10.52 -8.43
CA TYR A 174 -12.70 10.48 -7.00
C TYR A 174 -12.11 11.73 -6.34
N GLU A 175 -12.97 12.64 -5.87
CA GLU A 175 -12.54 13.82 -5.12
C GLU A 175 -11.84 13.33 -3.85
N VAL A 176 -10.51 13.34 -3.86
CA VAL A 176 -9.71 12.95 -2.69
C VAL A 176 -9.86 14.06 -1.65
N SER A 177 -10.77 13.85 -0.71
CA SER A 177 -11.03 14.79 0.37
C SER A 177 -9.86 14.85 1.35
N GLU A 178 -9.71 15.98 2.05
CA GLU A 178 -8.74 16.08 3.14
C GLU A 178 -8.99 15.03 4.21
N GLU A 179 -10.26 14.71 4.46
CA GLU A 179 -10.68 13.66 5.39
C GLU A 179 -10.15 12.28 4.96
N LEU A 180 -10.29 11.92 3.68
CA LEU A 180 -9.76 10.67 3.16
C LEU A 180 -8.22 10.60 3.30
N LEU A 181 -7.52 11.71 3.10
CA LEU A 181 -6.07 11.80 3.30
C LEU A 181 -5.67 11.61 4.77
N LYS A 182 -6.41 12.21 5.71
CA LYS A 182 -6.20 12.02 7.16
C LYS A 182 -6.46 10.58 7.56
N GLN A 183 -7.61 10.03 7.17
CA GLN A 183 -7.96 8.63 7.43
C GLN A 183 -6.90 7.68 6.87
N SER A 184 -6.36 7.95 5.67
CA SER A 184 -5.28 7.15 5.10
C SER A 184 -4.00 7.20 5.93
N ILE A 185 -3.63 8.37 6.45
CA ILE A 185 -2.48 8.54 7.34
C ILE A 185 -2.68 7.72 8.62
N ASP A 186 -3.87 7.75 9.20
CA ASP A 186 -4.20 7.11 10.47
C ASP A 186 -4.32 5.59 10.34
N ILE A 187 -5.06 5.11 9.32
CA ILE A 187 -5.26 3.68 9.04
C ILE A 187 -3.93 2.98 8.75
N LEU A 188 -3.03 3.64 8.03
CA LEU A 188 -1.71 3.11 7.72
C LEU A 188 -0.65 3.49 8.76
N ASN A 189 -1.04 4.22 9.81
CA ASN A 189 -0.16 4.78 10.84
C ASN A 189 1.13 5.36 10.24
N LEU A 190 0.98 6.20 9.20
CA LEU A 190 2.12 6.77 8.48
C LEU A 190 2.92 7.74 9.34
N ASN A 191 2.42 8.12 10.52
CA ASN A 191 3.09 9.00 11.47
C ASN A 191 3.59 8.29 12.73
N CYS A 192 3.74 6.96 12.70
CA CYS A 192 4.44 6.25 13.77
C CYS A 192 5.86 6.81 13.97
N ASP A 193 6.39 6.69 15.19
CA ASP A 193 7.63 7.37 15.57
C ASP A 193 8.82 7.01 14.67
N ARG A 194 8.94 5.73 14.30
CA ARG A 194 9.95 5.24 13.35
C ARG A 194 9.90 5.97 12.01
N LEU A 195 8.72 6.12 11.41
CA LEU A 195 8.58 6.77 10.10
C LEU A 195 8.85 8.28 10.17
N LYS A 196 8.40 8.95 11.24
CA LYS A 196 8.74 10.37 11.48
C LYS A 196 10.24 10.57 11.62
N GLN A 197 10.92 9.73 12.41
CA GLN A 197 12.38 9.78 12.59
C GLN A 197 13.12 9.54 11.27
N GLN A 198 12.71 8.53 10.49
CA GLN A 198 13.29 8.26 9.17
C GLN A 198 13.16 9.46 8.22
N ARG A 199 12.01 10.14 8.21
CA ARG A 199 11.81 11.35 7.40
C ARG A 199 12.67 12.51 7.88
N LEU A 200 12.78 12.72 9.19
CA LEU A 200 13.65 13.76 9.76
C LEU A 200 15.11 13.59 9.34
N LEU A 201 15.62 12.36 9.26
CA LEU A 201 16.97 12.09 8.80
C LEU A 201 17.21 12.50 7.33
N ILE A 202 16.16 12.53 6.51
CA ILE A 202 16.22 12.97 5.12
C ILE A 202 16.02 14.48 5.04
N LEU A 203 14.99 15.02 5.71
CA LEU A 203 14.63 16.43 5.67
C LEU A 203 15.71 17.35 6.24
N LYS A 204 16.52 16.87 7.20
CA LYS A 204 17.67 17.61 7.73
C LYS A 204 18.87 17.66 6.78
N LYS A 205 18.88 16.85 5.71
CA LYS A 205 19.96 16.81 4.71
C LYS A 205 19.68 17.71 3.50
N ILE A 206 18.47 18.27 3.41
CA ILE A 206 17.99 19.14 2.34
C ILE A 206 17.98 20.58 2.87
#